data_AF-A0A1B1S556-F1
#
_entry.id   AF-A0A1B1S556-F1
#
_cell.length_a   1.000
_cell.length_b   1.000
_cell.length_c   1.000
_cell.angle_alpha   90.00
_cell.angle_beta   90.00
_cell.angle_gamma   90.00
#
_symmetry.space_group_name_H-M   'P 1'
#
loop_
_entity.id
_entity.type
_entity.pdbx_description
1 polymer ?
#
loop_
_entity_poly.entity_id
_entity_poly.type
_entity_poly.pdbx_seq_one_letter_code
_entity_poly.pdbx_strand_id
1 'polypeptide(L)'
;MIISGNRSNFRFVTDLLITLFFWVYTVIVIIFILSATTGFSNVVTRTLNTTFKTTNSEVQAVILFGFIVFIVIYLLLFINRLYNKKRFGKLTRRTYPEVVTQRELIALQLMSVKNIKKLESNYVIFEKNPIISLEEEKKHEESD
;
A
#
# COMPACT_ATOMS: atom_id res chain seq x y z
N MET A 1 5.94 4.58 15.86
CA MET A 1 5.80 5.90 15.21
C MET A 1 6.06 6.96 16.28
N ILE A 2 7.33 7.37 16.41
CA ILE A 2 7.78 8.37 17.39
C ILE A 2 8.18 9.60 16.59
N ILE A 3 7.30 10.61 16.59
CA ILE A 3 7.69 11.97 16.25
C ILE A 3 7.82 12.65 17.61
N SER A 4 9.06 12.82 18.08
CA SER A 4 9.38 13.64 19.26
C SER A 4 9.22 15.11 18.89
N GLY A 5 7.97 15.52 18.65
CA GLY A 5 7.63 16.94 18.57
C GLY A 5 7.44 17.45 19.98
N ASN A 6 7.97 18.65 20.27
CA ASN A 6 7.63 19.45 21.44
C ASN A 6 6.12 19.79 21.41
N ARG A 7 5.27 18.80 21.68
CA ARG A 7 3.82 18.96 21.71
C ARG A 7 3.46 19.52 23.07
N SER A 8 2.83 20.69 23.09
CA SER A 8 2.27 21.27 24.31
C SER A 8 1.38 20.23 25.01
N ASN A 9 1.60 20.01 26.31
CA ASN A 9 0.81 19.09 27.14
C ASN A 9 -0.69 19.37 27.02
N PHE A 10 -1.09 20.64 26.82
CA PHE A 10 -2.48 21.04 26.61
C PHE A 10 -3.09 20.44 25.33
N ARG A 11 -2.33 20.43 24.23
CA ARG A 11 -2.77 19.84 22.96
C ARG A 11 -2.94 18.32 23.09
N PHE A 12 -2.02 17.66 23.80
CA PHE A 12 -2.12 16.22 24.06
C PHE A 12 -3.36 15.86 24.88
N VAL A 13 -3.66 16.61 25.94
CA VAL A 13 -4.87 16.37 26.76
C VAL A 13 -6.13 16.61 25.94
N THR A 14 -6.18 17.69 25.15
CA THR A 14 -7.30 17.97 24.26
C THR A 14 -7.50 16.85 23.23
N ASP A 15 -6.42 16.42 22.57
CA ASP A 15 -6.46 15.32 21.60
C ASP A 15 -6.96 14.02 22.26
N LEU A 16 -6.51 13.71 23.48
CA LEU A 16 -6.95 12.54 24.23
C LEU A 16 -8.44 12.61 24.60
N LEU A 17 -8.91 13.76 25.10
CA LEU A 17 -10.32 13.95 25.46
C LEU A 17 -11.23 13.85 24.24
N ILE A 18 -10.86 14.49 23.13
CA ILE A 18 -11.61 14.40 21.87
C ILE A 18 -11.63 12.94 21.38
N THR A 19 -10.48 12.27 21.41
CA THR A 19 -10.38 10.86 21.00
C THR A 19 -11.28 9.98 21.88
N LEU A 20 -11.23 10.16 23.20
CA LEU A 20 -12.07 9.42 24.14
C LEU A 20 -13.56 9.68 23.91
N PHE A 21 -13.94 10.93 23.64
CA PHE A 21 -15.32 11.30 23.30
C PHE A 21 -15.80 10.57 22.05
N PHE A 22 -14.99 10.54 20.99
CA PHE A 22 -15.32 9.79 19.77
C PHE A 22 -15.38 8.28 20.00
N TRP A 23 -14.57 7.73 20.90
CA TRP A 23 -14.68 6.32 21.30
C TRP A 23 -16.01 6.02 21.98
N VAL A 24 -16.43 6.85 22.94
CA VAL A 24 -17.73 6.69 23.61
C VAL A 24 -18.87 6.78 22.59
N TYR A 25 -18.83 7.77 21.69
CA TYR A 25 -19.80 7.88 20.61
C TYR A 25 -19.84 6.63 19.72
N THR A 26 -18.67 6.10 19.35
CA THR A 26 -18.56 4.89 18.53
C THR A 26 -19.18 3.69 19.24
N VAL A 27 -18.94 3.52 20.55
CA VAL A 27 -19.55 2.45 21.36
C VAL A 27 -21.08 2.59 21.38
N ILE A 28 -21.61 3.79 21.56
CA ILE A 28 -23.06 4.04 21.53
C ILE A 28 -23.65 3.65 20.18
N VAL A 29 -23.00 4.03 19.08
CA VAL A 29 -23.43 3.68 17.72
C VAL A 29 -23.39 2.15 17.50
N ILE A 30 -22.35 1.47 17.98
CA ILE A 30 -22.26 0.00 17.90
C ILE A 30 -23.40 -0.66 18.68
N ILE A 31 -23.67 -0.21 19.92
CA ILE A 31 -24.77 -0.73 20.75
C ILE A 31 -26.11 -0.50 20.06
N PHE A 32 -26.31 0.68 19.45
CA PHE A 32 -27.51 1.01 18.70
C PHE A 32 -27.70 0.08 17.50
N ILE A 33 -26.65 -0.09 16.68
CA ILE A 33 -26.68 -0.98 15.51
C ILE A 33 -26.98 -2.42 15.95
N LEU A 34 -26.25 -2.96 16.93
CA LEU A 34 -26.46 -4.33 17.42
C LEU A 34 -27.86 -4.53 17.99
N SER A 35 -28.35 -3.59 18.80
CA SER A 35 -29.70 -3.66 19.39
C SER A 35 -30.78 -3.55 18.31
N ALA A 36 -30.60 -2.67 17.32
CA ALA A 36 -31.51 -2.53 16.19
C ALA A 36 -31.52 -3.79 15.31
N THR A 37 -30.37 -4.40 15.02
CA THR A 37 -30.26 -5.63 14.22
C THR A 37 -30.86 -6.85 14.92
N THR A 38 -30.71 -6.95 16.25
CA THR A 38 -31.25 -8.06 17.05
C THR A 38 -32.71 -7.87 17.46
N GLY A 39 -33.31 -6.71 17.16
CA GLY A 39 -34.69 -6.39 17.51
C GLY A 39 -34.91 -6.04 18.99
N PHE A 40 -33.85 -5.92 19.79
CA PHE A 40 -33.96 -5.55 21.20
C PHE A 40 -34.20 -4.04 21.37
N SER A 41 -35.33 -3.68 21.99
CA SER A 41 -35.70 -2.30 22.31
C SER A 41 -35.14 -1.89 23.68
N ASN A 42 -33.91 -1.36 23.69
CA ASN A 42 -33.28 -0.75 24.85
C ASN A 42 -33.61 0.75 24.94
N VAL A 43 -33.38 1.38 26.10
CA VAL A 43 -33.60 2.83 26.29
C VAL A 43 -32.83 3.65 25.25
N VAL A 44 -31.61 3.23 24.90
CA VAL A 44 -30.76 3.87 23.88
C VAL A 44 -31.39 3.79 22.48
N THR A 45 -31.87 2.63 22.04
CA THR A 45 -32.51 2.49 20.72
C THR A 45 -33.83 3.25 20.65
N ARG A 46 -34.62 3.25 21.73
CA ARG A 46 -35.86 4.02 21.79
C ARG A 46 -35.60 5.52 21.66
N THR A 47 -34.67 6.07 22.46
CA THR A 47 -34.33 7.50 22.42
C THR A 47 -33.79 7.91 21.05
N LEU A 48 -32.90 7.11 20.45
CA LEU A 48 -32.34 7.41 19.13
C LEU A 48 -33.40 7.33 18.02
N ASN A 49 -34.25 6.30 18.02
CA ASN A 49 -35.36 6.19 17.07
C ASN A 49 -36.33 7.37 17.15
N THR A 50 -36.65 7.82 18.37
CA THR A 50 -37.50 9.01 18.56
C THR A 50 -36.81 10.29 18.10
N THR A 51 -35.51 10.44 18.37
CA THR A 51 -34.74 11.64 18.00
C THR A 51 -34.56 11.76 16.50
N PHE A 52 -34.23 10.65 15.84
CA PHE A 52 -34.04 10.58 14.39
C PHE A 52 -35.32 10.34 13.60
N LYS A 53 -36.47 10.21 14.27
CA LYS A 53 -37.77 9.87 13.68
C LYS A 53 -37.69 8.63 12.77
N THR A 54 -36.98 7.61 13.23
CA THR A 54 -36.71 6.40 12.46
C THR A 54 -37.22 5.16 13.19
N THR A 55 -37.48 4.10 12.44
CA THR A 55 -37.89 2.79 12.98
C THR A 55 -36.73 1.78 12.97
N ASN A 56 -36.75 0.80 13.87
CA ASN A 56 -35.76 -0.29 13.85
C ASN A 56 -35.70 -1.00 12.50
N SER A 57 -36.85 -1.13 11.81
CA SER A 57 -36.95 -1.71 10.47
C SER A 57 -36.21 -0.91 9.40
N GLU A 58 -36.25 0.43 9.47
CA GLU A 58 -35.49 1.29 8.55
C GLU A 58 -33.99 1.16 8.78
N VAL A 59 -33.55 1.12 10.04
CA VAL A 59 -32.14 0.91 10.39
C VAL A 59 -31.65 -0.43 9.87
N GLN A 60 -32.43 -1.50 10.07
CA GLN A 60 -32.13 -2.82 9.52
C GLN A 60 -32.04 -2.82 7.99
N ALA A 61 -32.97 -2.14 7.32
CA ALA A 61 -32.98 -2.03 5.86
C ALA A 61 -31.73 -1.31 5.32
N VAL A 62 -31.30 -0.22 5.96
CA VAL A 62 -30.07 0.50 5.59
C VAL A 62 -28.82 -0.36 5.82
N ILE A 63 -28.75 -1.06 6.95
CA ILE A 63 -27.64 -1.99 7.23
C ILE A 63 -27.60 -3.11 6.19
N LEU A 64 -28.74 -3.71 5.88
CA LEU A 64 -28.86 -4.76 4.87
C LEU A 64 -28.46 -4.25 3.49
N PHE A 65 -28.92 -3.06 3.10
CA PHE A 65 -28.52 -2.42 1.86
C PHE A 65 -27.01 -2.20 1.78
N GLY A 66 -26.41 -1.64 2.84
CA GLY A 66 -24.97 -1.46 2.93
C GLY A 66 -24.20 -2.78 2.84
N PHE A 67 -24.70 -3.84 3.47
CA PHE A 67 -24.12 -5.18 3.41
C PHE A 67 -24.20 -5.80 2.01
N ILE A 68 -25.33 -5.63 1.31
CA ILE A 68 -25.49 -6.07 -0.08
C ILE A 68 -24.49 -5.33 -0.98
N VAL A 69 -24.41 -4.00 -0.87
CA VAL A 69 -23.45 -3.19 -1.63
C VAL A 69 -22.01 -3.64 -1.35
N PHE A 70 -21.69 -3.90 -0.09
CA PHE A 70 -20.38 -4.43 0.31
C PHE A 70 -20.09 -5.77 -0.36
N ILE A 71 -21.04 -6.72 -0.36
CA ILE A 71 -20.89 -8.01 -1.03
C ILE A 71 -20.65 -7.82 -2.53
N VAL A 72 -21.44 -6.96 -3.18
CA VAL A 72 -21.29 -6.69 -4.62
C VAL A 72 -19.89 -6.15 -4.93
N ILE A 73 -19.44 -5.15 -4.18
CA ILE A 73 -18.09 -4.58 -4.36
C ILE A 73 -17.01 -5.64 -4.09
N TYR A 74 -17.16 -6.42 -3.01
CA TYR A 74 -16.24 -7.49 -2.68
C TYR A 74 -16.14 -8.52 -3.81
N LEU A 75 -17.28 -8.96 -4.36
CA LEU A 75 -17.32 -9.90 -5.48
C LEU A 75 -16.68 -9.32 -6.74
N LEU A 76 -16.95 -8.06 -7.07
CA LEU A 76 -16.31 -7.39 -8.20
C LEU A 76 -14.78 -7.35 -8.04
N LEU A 77 -14.30 -6.97 -6.85
CA LEU A 77 -12.86 -6.96 -6.55
C LEU A 77 -12.25 -8.37 -6.56
N PHE A 78 -12.99 -9.35 -6.04
CA PHE A 78 -12.56 -10.75 -6.03
C PHE A 78 -12.45 -11.31 -7.46
N ILE A 79 -13.46 -11.07 -8.30
CA ILE A 79 -13.44 -11.43 -9.73
C ILE A 79 -12.30 -10.72 -10.43
N ASN A 80 -12.09 -9.42 -10.18
CA ASN A 80 -10.98 -8.68 -10.76
C ASN A 80 -9.62 -9.27 -10.34
N ARG A 81 -9.46 -9.66 -9.07
CA ARG A 81 -8.27 -10.37 -8.59
C ARG A 81 -8.06 -11.70 -9.31
N LEU A 82 -9.12 -12.49 -9.48
CA LEU A 82 -9.05 -13.76 -10.20
C LEU A 82 -8.70 -13.56 -11.68
N TYR A 83 -9.33 -12.59 -12.33
CA TYR A 83 -9.07 -12.19 -13.71
C TYR A 83 -7.60 -11.77 -13.88
N ASN A 84 -7.11 -10.88 -13.02
CA ASN A 84 -5.72 -10.40 -13.08
C ASN A 84 -4.72 -11.54 -12.86
N LYS A 85 -4.99 -12.44 -11.91
CA LYS A 85 -4.14 -13.60 -11.68
C LYS A 85 -4.15 -14.58 -12.86
N LYS A 86 -5.30 -14.77 -13.54
CA LYS A 86 -5.42 -15.65 -14.71
C LYS A 86 -4.78 -15.04 -15.96
N ARG A 87 -4.96 -13.74 -16.20
CA ARG A 87 -4.48 -13.04 -17.40
C ARG A 87 -3.01 -12.64 -17.32
N PHE A 88 -2.57 -12.12 -16.17
CA PHE A 88 -1.21 -11.61 -15.98
C PHE A 88 -0.29 -12.57 -15.19
N GLY A 89 -0.81 -13.73 -14.77
CA GLY A 89 -0.05 -14.73 -14.03
C GLY A 89 0.28 -14.30 -12.59
N LYS A 90 1.18 -15.04 -11.95
CA LYS A 90 1.85 -14.56 -10.73
C LYS A 90 2.76 -13.39 -11.14
N LEU A 91 2.83 -12.34 -10.33
CA LEU A 91 3.93 -11.37 -10.44
C LEU A 91 5.26 -12.10 -10.13
N THR A 92 5.83 -12.83 -11.09
CA THR A 92 7.25 -13.18 -11.11
C THR A 92 8.01 -11.90 -11.43
N ARG A 93 8.03 -11.01 -10.44
CA ARG A 93 8.65 -9.69 -10.56
C ARG A 93 10.14 -9.87 -10.26
N ARG A 94 10.90 -10.18 -11.32
CA ARG A 94 12.37 -10.21 -11.41
C ARG A 94 13.04 -11.43 -10.78
N THR A 95 13.42 -12.39 -11.61
CA THR A 95 14.66 -13.12 -11.37
C THR A 95 15.77 -12.09 -11.57
N TYR A 96 16.46 -11.70 -10.50
CA TYR A 96 17.66 -10.89 -10.67
C TYR A 96 18.66 -11.74 -11.46
N PRO A 97 19.35 -11.15 -12.46
CA PRO A 97 20.44 -11.86 -13.10
C PRO A 97 21.44 -12.31 -12.02
N GLU A 98 22.11 -13.43 -12.28
CA GLU A 98 23.14 -13.93 -11.37
C GLU A 98 24.23 -12.88 -11.15
N VAL A 99 24.91 -12.97 -10.02
CA VAL A 99 25.97 -12.03 -9.65
C VAL A 99 27.08 -12.15 -10.68
N VAL A 100 27.25 -11.11 -11.49
CA VAL A 100 28.28 -11.07 -12.54
C VAL A 100 29.66 -11.02 -11.89
N THR A 101 30.58 -11.86 -12.34
CA THR A 101 31.96 -11.87 -11.86
C THR A 101 32.82 -10.83 -12.58
N GLN A 102 33.89 -10.37 -11.93
CA GLN A 102 34.85 -9.44 -12.54
C GLN A 102 35.43 -9.99 -13.85
N ARG A 103 35.60 -11.33 -13.95
CA ARG A 103 36.10 -11.99 -15.16
C ARG A 103 35.14 -11.86 -16.33
N GLU A 104 33.84 -12.01 -16.07
CA GLU A 104 32.80 -11.84 -17.10
C GLU A 104 32.70 -10.39 -17.58
N LEU A 105 32.86 -9.42 -16.68
CA LEU A 105 32.90 -7.99 -17.06
C LEU A 105 34.11 -7.65 -17.93
N ILE A 106 35.27 -8.26 -17.66
CA ILE A 106 36.48 -8.08 -18.47
C ILE A 106 36.32 -8.78 -19.84
N ALA A 107 35.70 -9.96 -19.86
CA ALA A 107 35.45 -10.72 -21.09
C ALA A 107 34.51 -10.00 -22.07
N LEU A 108 33.63 -9.13 -21.57
CA LEU A 108 32.75 -8.32 -22.40
C LEU A 108 33.49 -7.25 -23.21
N GLN A 109 34.72 -6.87 -22.85
CA GLN A 109 35.55 -5.83 -23.51
C GLN A 109 34.89 -4.44 -23.69
N LEU A 110 33.65 -4.25 -23.25
CA LEU A 110 32.89 -2.99 -23.33
C LEU A 110 33.41 -1.89 -22.39
N MET A 111 34.33 -2.20 -21.48
CA MET A 111 34.81 -1.25 -20.47
C MET A 111 36.24 -1.58 -20.03
N SER A 112 37.04 -0.53 -19.79
CA SER A 112 38.40 -0.71 -19.29
C SER A 112 38.44 -1.31 -17.87
N VAL A 113 39.47 -2.11 -17.58
CA VAL A 113 39.72 -2.71 -16.25
C VAL A 113 39.75 -1.65 -15.13
N LYS A 114 40.24 -0.44 -15.45
CA LYS A 114 40.29 0.69 -14.51
C LYS A 114 38.89 1.18 -14.13
N ASN A 115 37.97 1.25 -15.10
CA ASN A 115 36.58 1.65 -14.86
C ASN A 115 35.77 0.56 -14.15
N ILE A 116 36.03 -0.71 -14.48
CA ILE A 116 35.42 -1.87 -13.77
C ILE A 116 35.79 -1.83 -12.28
N LYS A 117 37.07 -1.63 -11.94
CA LYS A 117 37.50 -1.46 -10.54
C LYS A 117 36.88 -0.22 -9.87
N LYS A 118 36.64 0.85 -10.63
CA LYS A 118 35.98 2.05 -10.11
C LYS A 118 34.55 1.73 -9.67
N LEU A 119 33.81 0.93 -10.46
CA LEU A 119 32.43 0.50 -10.19
C LEU A 119 32.27 -0.34 -8.91
N GLU A 120 33.34 -0.97 -8.41
CA GLU A 120 33.30 -1.73 -7.15
C GLU A 120 33.23 -0.81 -5.90
N SER A 121 33.38 0.50 -6.07
CA SER A 121 33.24 1.47 -4.97
C SER A 121 31.78 1.91 -4.76
N ASN A 122 31.42 2.24 -3.52
CA ASN A 122 30.03 2.57 -3.13
C ASN A 122 29.41 3.78 -3.86
N TYR A 123 30.22 4.63 -4.50
CA TYR A 123 29.74 5.79 -5.26
C TYR A 123 30.73 6.20 -6.33
N VAL A 124 30.27 6.28 -7.58
CA VAL A 124 31.09 6.67 -8.74
C VAL A 124 30.31 7.62 -9.62
N ILE A 125 30.96 8.73 -9.99
CA ILE A 125 30.53 9.59 -11.09
C ILE A 125 31.50 9.38 -12.25
N PHE A 126 30.96 9.14 -13.43
CA PHE A 126 31.71 9.14 -14.69
C PHE A 126 31.40 10.44 -15.43
N GLU A 127 32.45 11.18 -15.79
CA GLU A 127 32.32 12.43 -16.56
C GLU A 127 31.91 12.16 -18.03
N LYS A 128 32.30 11.00 -18.56
CA LYS A 128 31.95 10.51 -19.90
C LYS A 128 31.48 9.06 -19.79
N ASN A 129 30.60 8.62 -20.70
CA ASN A 129 30.12 7.24 -20.73
C ASN A 129 31.31 6.26 -20.73
N PRO A 130 31.44 5.40 -19.69
CA PRO A 130 32.56 4.46 -19.58
C PRO A 130 32.38 3.22 -20.45
N ILE A 131 31.22 3.04 -21.08
CA ILE A 131 30.88 1.92 -21.95
C ILE A 131 31.25 2.27 -23.39
N ILE A 132 32.05 1.43 -24.03
CA ILE A 132 32.41 1.52 -25.44
C ILE A 132 31.18 1.13 -26.27
N SER A 133 30.90 1.88 -27.33
CA SER A 133 29.79 1.55 -28.22
C SER A 133 30.16 0.35 -29.11
N LEU A 134 29.19 -0.51 -29.42
CA LEU A 134 29.40 -1.67 -30.30
C LEU A 134 29.90 -1.29 -31.72
N GLU A 135 29.72 -0.03 -32.13
CA GLU A 135 30.23 0.51 -33.40
C GLU A 135 31.72 0.86 -33.34
N GLU A 136 32.23 1.24 -32.16
CA GLU A 136 33.65 1.54 -31.94
C GLU A 136 34.47 0.25 -31.74
N GLU A 137 33.87 -0.81 -31.20
CA GLU A 137 34.48 -2.13 -31.06
C GLU A 137 34.83 -2.75 -32.43
N LYS A 138 33.90 -2.72 -33.39
CA LYS A 138 34.13 -3.21 -34.76
C LYS A 138 35.25 -2.49 -35.49
N LYS A 139 35.45 -1.19 -35.23
CA LYS A 139 36.53 -0.40 -35.83
C LYS A 139 37.90 -0.75 -35.27
N HIS A 140 37.97 -1.21 -34.02
CA HIS A 140 39.21 -1.68 -33.43
C HIS A 140 39.63 -3.05 -33.99
N GLU A 141 38.67 -3.95 -34.23
CA GLU A 141 38.93 -5.25 -34.85
C GLU A 141 39.36 -5.16 -36.33
N GLU A 142 38.91 -4.15 -37.08
CA GLU A 142 39.32 -3.92 -38.49
C GLU A 142 40.70 -3.23 -38.62
N SER A 143 41.28 -2.76 -37.51
CA SER A 143 42.56 -2.04 -37.50
C SER A 143 43.77 -2.86 -37.03
N ASP A 144 43.54 -4.11 -36.60
CA ASP A 144 44.55 -5.13 -36.25
C ASP A 144 44.68 -6.17 -37.38
#